data_AF-C6ZKU1-F1
#
_entry.id   AF-C6ZKU1-F1
#
_cell.length_a   1.000
_cell.length_b   1.000
_cell.length_c   1.000
_cell.angle_alpha   90.00
_cell.angle_beta   90.00
_cell.angle_gamma   90.00
#
_symmetry.space_group_name_H-M   'P 1'
#
loop_
_entity.id
_entity.type
_entity.pdbx_description
1 polymer ?
#
loop_
_entity_poly.entity_id
_entity_poly.type
_entity_poly.pdbx_seq_one_letter_code
_entity_poly.pdbx_strand_id
1 'polypeptide(L)'
;MNMMLGSRASTDVIRHGSPKAEIEGFFSVGNNPHLEAILLENGIEVSDELIIRREIFQNGRSISRVNGQMVNLSTLKAIGQFLVDIHGQHDQEELMRPQHHIRMLDAFGDATFQQLKTDYQMLFDRYKSLRRQVLDKQKNVKENQARIEMLDYQMAEIEAANLQSGEDTSLQQQRERLMNHKLIADTLANAYVMLDNEDFSSLSNIRSAMNDLQTIEEYDTDYKEIAGSLGESYYILEDVTKRLGDLIDGLDFDAGLLNRIEARLDVINTITRKYGGSVDDVLTYFGNISKEYSLLTGSDLPSDDMEKELKDLEQRLISAAESLSQKRHELAQILSKDIKQELKDLYMEKADFQVVFTPGKFSREGNEQVAFYIATNPGEEAKPLVKVASGGELSRLMLAIKSAFSRRDDKTSIVF
;
A
#
# COMPACT_ATOMS: atom_id res chain seq x y z
N MET A 1 -51.22 -16.02 -11.58
CA MET A 1 -50.63 -15.92 -10.23
C MET A 1 -49.68 -14.72 -10.09
N ASN A 2 -48.74 -14.49 -11.02
CA ASN A 2 -47.79 -13.33 -11.02
C ASN A 2 -48.40 -11.95 -10.75
N MET A 3 -49.62 -11.72 -11.25
CA MET A 3 -50.33 -10.46 -11.05
C MET A 3 -50.85 -10.29 -9.62
N MET A 4 -51.10 -11.37 -8.88
CA MET A 4 -51.44 -11.29 -7.45
C MET A 4 -50.25 -10.85 -6.60
N LEU A 5 -49.01 -11.17 -7.02
CA LEU A 5 -47.78 -10.96 -6.26
C LEU A 5 -46.96 -9.73 -6.70
N GLY A 6 -47.62 -8.73 -7.29
CA GLY A 6 -46.99 -7.45 -7.57
C GLY A 6 -46.37 -7.28 -8.97
N SER A 7 -46.60 -8.21 -9.92
CA SER A 7 -46.27 -7.96 -11.34
C SER A 7 -47.09 -6.82 -11.94
N ARG A 8 -46.64 -6.21 -13.05
CA ARG A 8 -47.41 -5.14 -13.72
C ARG A 8 -48.77 -5.69 -14.17
N ALA A 9 -49.84 -4.94 -13.91
CA ALA A 9 -51.17 -5.33 -14.36
C ALA A 9 -51.27 -5.16 -15.88
N SER A 10 -51.76 -6.19 -16.59
CA SER A 10 -52.23 -6.06 -17.98
C SER A 10 -53.75 -6.02 -18.01
N THR A 11 -54.32 -5.22 -18.90
CA THR A 11 -55.76 -5.21 -19.19
C THR A 11 -56.21 -6.47 -19.93
N ASP A 12 -55.28 -7.24 -20.49
CA ASP A 12 -55.57 -8.46 -21.27
C ASP A 12 -56.19 -9.58 -20.44
N VAL A 13 -56.04 -9.53 -19.10
CA VAL A 13 -56.68 -10.51 -18.19
C VAL A 13 -58.15 -10.18 -17.90
N ILE A 14 -58.63 -9.01 -18.32
CA ILE A 14 -60.03 -8.63 -18.15
C ILE A 14 -60.85 -9.36 -19.19
N ARG A 15 -61.77 -10.23 -18.72
CA ARG A 15 -62.70 -10.95 -19.60
C ARG A 15 -63.47 -9.96 -20.48
N HIS A 16 -63.54 -10.25 -21.77
CA HIS A 16 -64.23 -9.41 -22.74
C HIS A 16 -65.65 -9.05 -22.28
N GLY A 17 -65.98 -7.76 -22.31
CA GLY A 17 -67.27 -7.21 -21.84
C GLY A 17 -67.39 -6.99 -20.32
N SER A 18 -66.36 -7.31 -19.52
CA SER A 18 -66.38 -7.10 -18.06
C SER A 18 -65.66 -5.82 -17.66
N PRO A 19 -66.13 -5.08 -16.63
CA PRO A 19 -65.55 -3.78 -16.24
C PRO A 19 -64.22 -3.89 -15.47
N LYS A 20 -63.97 -5.04 -14.82
CA LYS A 20 -62.75 -5.32 -14.05
C LYS A 20 -62.42 -6.82 -14.01
N ALA A 21 -61.17 -7.15 -13.70
CA ALA A 21 -60.75 -8.46 -13.23
C ALA A 21 -60.40 -8.39 -11.73
N GLU A 22 -60.76 -9.41 -10.97
CA GLU A 22 -60.44 -9.53 -9.54
C GLU A 22 -59.73 -10.86 -9.30
N ILE A 23 -58.63 -10.80 -8.56
CA ILE A 23 -57.77 -11.95 -8.24
C ILE A 23 -57.58 -11.94 -6.73
N GLU A 24 -57.93 -13.03 -6.07
CA GLU A 24 -57.75 -13.21 -4.63
C GLU A 24 -56.99 -14.49 -4.33
N GLY A 25 -56.09 -14.46 -3.36
CA GLY A 25 -55.35 -15.60 -2.87
C GLY A 25 -55.26 -15.60 -1.36
N PHE A 26 -55.37 -16.80 -0.80
CA PHE A 26 -55.25 -17.07 0.62
C PHE A 26 -53.97 -17.88 0.83
N PHE A 27 -53.11 -17.41 1.73
CA PHE A 27 -51.80 -18.00 2.03
C PHE A 27 -51.74 -18.34 3.52
N SER A 28 -51.25 -19.53 3.84
CA SER A 28 -50.76 -19.82 5.19
C SER A 28 -49.29 -19.47 5.25
N VAL A 29 -48.93 -18.59 6.18
CA VAL A 29 -47.56 -18.09 6.35
C VAL A 29 -47.01 -18.61 7.68
N GLY A 30 -45.87 -19.30 7.62
CA GLY A 30 -45.14 -19.69 8.81
C GLY A 30 -44.41 -18.49 9.44
N ASN A 31 -43.74 -18.73 10.56
CA ASN A 31 -42.95 -17.70 11.26
C ASN A 31 -41.76 -17.25 10.38
N ASN A 32 -41.82 -16.03 9.85
CA ASN A 32 -40.80 -15.43 9.00
C ASN A 32 -40.54 -13.97 9.41
N PRO A 33 -39.47 -13.71 10.20
CA PRO A 33 -39.19 -12.39 10.77
C PRO A 33 -39.06 -11.26 9.73
N HIS A 34 -38.61 -11.57 8.51
CA HIS A 34 -38.48 -10.59 7.43
C HIS A 34 -39.82 -10.21 6.81
N LEU A 35 -40.72 -11.19 6.64
CA LEU A 35 -42.09 -10.94 6.19
C LEU A 35 -42.85 -10.14 7.25
N GLU A 36 -42.72 -10.52 8.53
CA GLU A 36 -43.35 -9.81 9.65
C GLU A 36 -42.94 -8.34 9.72
N ALA A 37 -41.66 -8.03 9.55
CA ALA A 37 -41.16 -6.66 9.52
C ALA A 37 -41.83 -5.83 8.40
N ILE A 38 -41.95 -6.39 7.19
CA ILE A 38 -42.59 -5.71 6.05
C ILE A 38 -44.08 -5.47 6.33
N LEU A 39 -44.78 -6.44 6.93
CA LEU A 39 -46.18 -6.30 7.29
C LEU A 39 -46.37 -5.17 8.32
N LEU A 40 -45.57 -5.17 9.40
CA LEU A 40 -45.62 -4.15 10.45
C LEU A 40 -45.30 -2.74 9.94
N GLU A 41 -44.27 -2.59 9.10
CA GLU A 41 -43.90 -1.29 8.50
C GLU A 41 -45.01 -0.70 7.63
N ASN A 42 -45.85 -1.55 7.04
CA ASN A 42 -46.97 -1.14 6.19
C ASN A 42 -48.31 -1.13 6.93
N GLY A 43 -48.30 -1.31 8.26
CA GLY A 43 -49.49 -1.25 9.11
C GLY A 43 -50.42 -2.46 9.03
N ILE A 44 -49.95 -3.57 8.45
CA ILE A 44 -50.70 -4.81 8.26
C ILE A 44 -50.49 -5.69 9.50
N GLU A 45 -51.57 -6.20 10.07
CA GLU A 45 -51.51 -7.11 11.22
C GLU A 45 -50.84 -8.44 10.83
N VAL A 46 -49.94 -8.90 11.69
CA VAL A 46 -49.24 -10.18 11.51
C VAL A 46 -50.16 -11.30 11.96
N SER A 47 -50.42 -12.24 11.08
CA SER A 47 -51.19 -13.46 11.32
C SER A 47 -50.61 -14.61 10.53
N ASP A 48 -50.88 -15.84 10.96
CA ASP A 48 -50.48 -17.08 10.26
C ASP A 48 -51.19 -17.26 8.89
N GLU A 49 -52.11 -16.36 8.57
CA GLU A 49 -52.90 -16.33 7.35
C GLU A 49 -52.82 -14.96 6.68
N LEU A 50 -52.70 -14.94 5.35
CA LEU A 50 -52.64 -13.71 4.57
C LEU A 50 -53.57 -13.80 3.36
N ILE A 51 -54.45 -12.82 3.21
CA ILE A 51 -55.37 -12.66 2.09
C ILE A 51 -54.89 -11.52 1.20
N ILE A 52 -54.48 -11.84 -0.02
CA ILE A 52 -54.10 -10.86 -1.03
C ILE A 52 -55.22 -10.75 -2.06
N ARG A 53 -55.71 -9.54 -2.27
CA ARG A 53 -56.71 -9.23 -3.29
C ARG A 53 -56.20 -8.15 -4.23
N ARG A 54 -56.34 -8.36 -5.53
CA ARG A 54 -56.00 -7.37 -6.55
C ARG A 54 -57.13 -7.20 -7.56
N GLU A 55 -57.51 -5.95 -7.78
CA GLU A 55 -58.50 -5.54 -8.77
C GLU A 55 -57.81 -4.79 -9.91
N ILE A 56 -58.22 -5.04 -11.16
CA ILE A 56 -57.67 -4.42 -12.37
C ILE A 56 -58.84 -3.93 -13.21
N PHE A 57 -58.89 -2.63 -13.46
CA PHE A 57 -59.96 -1.95 -14.19
C PHE A 57 -59.56 -1.71 -15.65
N GLN A 58 -60.55 -1.59 -16.54
CA GLN A 58 -60.31 -1.34 -17.98
C GLN A 58 -59.53 -0.05 -18.27
N ASN A 59 -59.60 0.95 -17.38
CA ASN A 59 -58.86 2.20 -17.51
C ASN A 59 -57.37 2.08 -17.09
N GLY A 60 -56.88 0.85 -16.86
CA GLY A 60 -55.50 0.57 -16.45
C GLY A 60 -55.23 0.79 -14.95
N ARG A 61 -56.20 1.28 -14.17
CA ARG A 61 -56.08 1.38 -12.72
C ARG A 61 -56.04 -0.01 -12.10
N SER A 62 -55.15 -0.22 -11.14
CA SER A 62 -55.11 -1.44 -10.33
C SER A 62 -55.07 -1.09 -8.85
N ILE A 63 -55.82 -1.84 -8.04
CA ILE A 63 -55.90 -1.68 -6.58
C ILE A 63 -55.48 -3.00 -5.95
N SER A 64 -54.55 -2.93 -5.01
CA SER A 64 -54.04 -4.09 -4.28
C SER A 64 -54.39 -3.96 -2.80
N ARG A 65 -54.81 -5.07 -2.19
CA ARG A 65 -55.09 -5.17 -0.76
C ARG A 65 -54.45 -6.41 -0.16
N VAL A 66 -53.97 -6.27 1.07
CA VAL A 66 -53.43 -7.36 1.90
C VAL A 66 -54.18 -7.32 3.23
N ASN A 67 -54.82 -8.42 3.62
CA ASN A 67 -55.72 -8.50 4.80
C ASN A 67 -56.72 -7.32 4.86
N GLY A 68 -57.26 -6.93 3.69
CA GLY A 68 -58.22 -5.83 3.56
C GLY A 68 -57.63 -4.42 3.52
N GLN A 69 -56.34 -4.22 3.83
CA GLN A 69 -55.69 -2.91 3.77
C GLN A 69 -55.13 -2.61 2.38
N MET A 70 -55.27 -1.37 1.90
CA MET A 70 -54.72 -0.95 0.60
C MET A 70 -53.19 -0.83 0.67
N VAL A 71 -52.51 -1.51 -0.25
CA VAL A 71 -51.05 -1.47 -0.38
C VAL A 71 -50.65 -0.99 -1.76
N ASN A 72 -49.48 -0.35 -1.86
CA ASN A 72 -48.90 -0.01 -3.14
C ASN A 72 -48.26 -1.25 -3.81
N LEU A 73 -47.89 -1.13 -5.08
CA LEU A 73 -47.34 -2.24 -5.84
C LEU A 73 -45.98 -2.72 -5.33
N SER A 74 -45.14 -1.81 -4.81
CA SER A 74 -43.82 -2.14 -4.25
C SER A 74 -43.92 -2.99 -3.00
N THR A 75 -44.82 -2.63 -2.07
CA THR A 75 -45.11 -3.40 -0.86
C THR A 75 -45.68 -4.77 -1.23
N LEU A 76 -46.63 -4.83 -2.17
CA LEU A 76 -47.17 -6.10 -2.63
C LEU A 76 -46.10 -7.00 -3.26
N LYS A 77 -45.14 -6.43 -3.99
CA LYS A 77 -44.02 -7.17 -4.59
C LYS A 77 -43.05 -7.67 -3.52
N ALA A 78 -42.75 -6.86 -2.52
CA ALA A 78 -41.88 -7.25 -1.39
C ALA A 78 -42.51 -8.39 -0.58
N ILE A 79 -43.80 -8.31 -0.26
CA ILE A 79 -44.56 -9.38 0.40
C ILE A 79 -44.57 -10.64 -0.48
N GLY A 80 -44.88 -10.49 -1.77
CA GLY A 80 -44.98 -11.60 -2.72
C GLY A 80 -43.72 -12.45 -2.85
N GLN A 81 -42.53 -11.87 -2.64
CA GLN A 81 -41.24 -12.58 -2.65
C GLN A 81 -41.10 -13.65 -1.56
N PHE A 82 -41.86 -13.54 -0.48
CA PHE A 82 -41.82 -14.50 0.64
C PHE A 82 -42.96 -15.52 0.60
N LEU A 83 -44.01 -15.29 -0.19
CA LEU A 83 -45.23 -16.11 -0.18
C LEU A 83 -45.23 -17.20 -1.25
N VAL A 84 -44.74 -16.89 -2.43
CA VAL A 84 -44.66 -17.84 -3.54
C VAL A 84 -43.43 -17.52 -4.34
N ASP A 85 -42.56 -18.51 -4.50
CA ASP A 85 -41.57 -18.48 -5.56
C ASP A 85 -42.30 -18.80 -6.89
N ILE A 86 -42.88 -17.78 -7.53
CA ILE A 86 -43.42 -17.95 -8.88
C ILE A 86 -42.25 -17.91 -9.85
N HIS A 87 -41.99 -19.06 -10.44
CA HIS A 87 -40.85 -19.27 -11.33
C HIS A 87 -41.04 -18.44 -12.61
N GLY A 88 -40.29 -17.35 -12.70
CA GLY A 88 -40.22 -16.47 -13.86
C GLY A 88 -38.94 -16.68 -14.67
N GLN A 89 -38.83 -15.97 -15.81
CA GLN A 89 -37.68 -15.99 -16.72
C GLN A 89 -36.30 -15.78 -16.05
N HIS A 90 -36.24 -15.20 -14.84
CA HIS A 90 -34.98 -14.81 -14.19
C HIS A 90 -34.18 -15.97 -13.56
N ASP A 91 -34.83 -16.98 -12.99
CA ASP A 91 -34.12 -18.13 -12.42
C ASP A 91 -33.55 -19.04 -13.51
N GLN A 92 -34.25 -19.11 -14.65
CA GLN A 92 -33.72 -19.69 -15.88
C GLN A 92 -32.45 -18.96 -16.31
N GLU A 93 -32.39 -17.63 -16.22
CA GLU A 93 -31.18 -16.89 -16.56
C GLU A 93 -29.99 -17.22 -15.65
N GLU A 94 -30.19 -17.41 -14.35
CA GLU A 94 -29.08 -17.70 -13.43
C GLU A 94 -28.49 -19.10 -13.67
N LEU A 95 -29.34 -20.12 -13.83
CA LEU A 95 -28.86 -21.48 -14.12
C LEU A 95 -28.29 -21.61 -15.55
N MET A 96 -28.67 -20.72 -16.46
CA MET A 96 -28.09 -20.65 -17.80
C MET A 96 -26.78 -19.85 -17.85
N ARG A 97 -26.30 -19.33 -16.72
CA ARG A 97 -25.01 -18.62 -16.62
C ARG A 97 -23.99 -19.47 -15.83
N PRO A 98 -22.95 -20.02 -16.51
CA PRO A 98 -21.92 -20.82 -15.85
C PRO A 98 -21.22 -20.14 -14.67
N GLN A 99 -21.16 -18.81 -14.67
CA GLN A 99 -20.56 -18.02 -13.59
C GLN A 99 -21.24 -18.23 -12.21
N HIS A 100 -22.51 -18.67 -12.20
CA HIS A 100 -23.26 -18.91 -10.97
C HIS A 100 -23.17 -20.36 -10.50
N HIS A 101 -22.75 -21.30 -11.36
CA HIS A 101 -22.74 -22.74 -11.05
C HIS A 101 -21.82 -23.09 -9.89
N ILE A 102 -20.70 -22.37 -9.73
CA ILE A 102 -19.80 -22.56 -8.60
C ILE A 102 -20.48 -22.21 -7.27
N ARG A 103 -21.30 -21.14 -7.24
CA ARG A 103 -22.04 -20.76 -6.04
C ARG A 103 -23.16 -21.74 -5.72
N MET A 104 -23.82 -22.25 -6.75
CA MET A 104 -24.85 -23.28 -6.61
C MET A 104 -24.26 -24.57 -6.05
N LEU A 105 -23.13 -25.03 -6.59
CA LEU A 105 -22.42 -26.20 -6.06
C LEU A 105 -21.98 -25.97 -4.61
N ASP A 106 -21.39 -24.81 -4.32
CA ASP A 106 -20.91 -24.46 -3.00
C ASP A 106 -22.04 -24.35 -1.96
N ALA A 107 -23.25 -23.93 -2.36
CA ALA A 107 -24.43 -23.93 -1.48
C ALA A 107 -24.86 -25.35 -1.06
N PHE A 108 -24.44 -26.36 -1.83
CA PHE A 108 -24.61 -27.77 -1.45
C PHE A 108 -23.59 -28.24 -0.41
N GLY A 109 -22.62 -27.41 -0.04
CA GLY A 109 -21.65 -27.70 1.01
C GLY A 109 -22.24 -27.60 2.41
N ASP A 110 -21.80 -28.47 3.32
CA ASP A 110 -22.13 -28.37 4.74
C ASP A 110 -21.35 -27.25 5.45
N ALA A 111 -21.55 -27.10 6.77
CA ALA A 111 -20.84 -26.09 7.57
C ALA A 111 -19.31 -26.24 7.49
N THR A 112 -18.78 -27.46 7.35
CA THR A 112 -17.33 -27.69 7.25
C THR A 112 -16.79 -27.19 5.92
N PHE A 113 -17.54 -27.38 4.83
CA PHE A 113 -17.22 -26.82 3.53
C PHE A 113 -17.26 -25.29 3.53
N GLN A 114 -18.30 -24.68 4.14
CA GLN A 114 -18.40 -23.22 4.22
C GLN A 114 -17.23 -22.60 4.99
N GLN A 115 -16.77 -23.26 6.06
CA GLN A 115 -15.59 -22.82 6.79
C GLN A 115 -14.32 -22.90 5.91
N LEU A 116 -14.10 -24.03 5.23
CA LEU A 116 -12.97 -24.18 4.30
C LEU A 116 -12.96 -23.11 3.19
N LYS A 117 -14.14 -22.81 2.63
CA LYS A 117 -14.31 -21.73 1.66
C LYS A 117 -13.96 -20.36 2.24
N THR A 118 -14.41 -20.08 3.46
CA THR A 118 -14.13 -18.82 4.17
C THR A 118 -12.64 -18.66 4.43
N ASP A 119 -11.96 -19.72 4.87
CA ASP A 119 -10.51 -19.71 5.12
C ASP A 119 -9.72 -19.45 3.83
N TYR A 120 -10.11 -20.10 2.73
CA TYR A 120 -9.55 -19.81 1.41
C TYR A 120 -9.77 -18.34 0.99
N GLN A 121 -10.97 -17.80 1.18
CA GLN A 121 -11.29 -16.41 0.84
C GLN A 121 -10.42 -15.41 1.62
N MET A 122 -10.24 -15.64 2.93
CA MET A 122 -9.35 -14.80 3.75
C MET A 122 -7.90 -14.85 3.27
N LEU A 123 -7.40 -16.04 2.94
CA LEU A 123 -6.05 -16.20 2.38
C LEU A 123 -5.92 -15.49 1.02
N PHE A 124 -6.90 -15.64 0.13
CA PHE A 124 -6.89 -15.00 -1.18
C PHE A 124 -6.95 -13.46 -1.07
N ASP A 125 -7.79 -12.93 -0.19
CA ASP A 125 -7.92 -11.48 0.00
C ASP A 125 -6.61 -10.90 0.58
N ARG A 126 -5.95 -11.61 1.50
CA ARG A 126 -4.61 -11.25 1.99
C ARG A 126 -3.55 -11.33 0.90
N TYR A 127 -3.53 -12.40 0.10
CA TYR A 127 -2.64 -12.56 -1.05
C TYR A 127 -2.76 -11.40 -2.02
N LYS A 128 -3.99 -11.07 -2.41
CA LYS A 128 -4.28 -10.02 -3.38
C LYS A 128 -3.83 -8.65 -2.85
N SER A 129 -4.06 -8.37 -1.58
CA SER A 129 -3.61 -7.14 -0.93
C SER A 129 -2.09 -7.03 -0.93
N LEU A 130 -1.39 -8.06 -0.43
CA LEU A 130 0.07 -8.06 -0.33
C LEU A 130 0.74 -8.02 -1.72
N ARG A 131 0.24 -8.80 -2.68
CA ARG A 131 0.71 -8.78 -4.06
C ARG A 131 0.58 -7.41 -4.70
N ARG A 132 -0.53 -6.70 -4.45
CA ARG A 132 -0.72 -5.34 -4.94
C ARG A 132 0.31 -4.39 -4.33
N GLN A 133 0.54 -4.46 -3.02
CA GLN A 133 1.53 -3.62 -2.35
C GLN A 133 2.95 -3.87 -2.89
N VAL A 134 3.34 -5.13 -3.11
CA VAL A 134 4.64 -5.48 -3.71
C VAL A 134 4.77 -4.91 -5.12
N LEU A 135 3.74 -5.06 -5.97
CA LEU A 135 3.77 -4.53 -7.34
C LEU A 135 3.81 -2.99 -7.37
N ASP A 136 3.04 -2.32 -6.51
CA ASP A 136 3.03 -0.86 -6.42
C ASP A 136 4.40 -0.34 -5.95
N LYS A 137 5.04 -1.01 -4.98
CA LYS A 137 6.40 -0.70 -4.51
C LYS A 137 7.45 -0.91 -5.60
N GLN A 138 7.44 -2.07 -6.26
CA GLN A 138 8.37 -2.37 -7.36
C GLN A 138 8.23 -1.37 -8.51
N LYS A 139 6.99 -0.97 -8.84
CA LYS A 139 6.72 0.06 -9.85
C LYS A 139 7.27 1.41 -9.42
N ASN A 140 7.02 1.84 -8.18
CA ASN A 140 7.50 3.11 -7.66
C ASN A 140 9.03 3.20 -7.67
N VAL A 141 9.70 2.13 -7.24
CA VAL A 141 11.17 2.04 -7.27
C VAL A 141 11.68 2.10 -8.71
N LYS A 142 11.08 1.34 -9.63
CA LYS A 142 11.49 1.32 -11.04
C LYS A 142 11.30 2.69 -11.73
N GLU A 143 10.20 3.39 -11.45
CA GLU A 143 9.93 4.72 -12.02
C GLU A 143 10.88 5.79 -11.46
N ASN A 144 11.33 5.63 -10.21
CA ASN A 144 12.20 6.59 -9.52
C ASN A 144 13.65 6.12 -9.37
N GLN A 145 14.08 5.07 -10.07
CA GLN A 145 15.38 4.43 -9.88
C GLN A 145 16.55 5.42 -9.95
N ALA A 146 16.58 6.27 -10.99
CA ALA A 146 17.61 7.27 -11.16
C ALA A 146 17.62 8.32 -10.03
N ARG A 147 16.44 8.65 -9.48
CA ARG A 147 16.32 9.57 -8.34
C ARG A 147 16.82 8.90 -7.06
N ILE A 148 16.45 7.64 -6.83
CA ILE A 148 16.90 6.85 -5.68
C ILE A 148 18.43 6.72 -5.67
N GLU A 149 19.04 6.37 -6.79
CA GLU A 149 20.51 6.26 -6.93
C GLU A 149 21.22 7.60 -6.67
N MET A 150 20.65 8.70 -7.19
CA MET A 150 21.18 10.04 -6.92
C MET A 150 21.10 10.38 -5.43
N LEU A 151 19.96 10.14 -4.79
CA LEU A 151 19.76 10.43 -3.36
C LEU A 151 20.68 9.59 -2.48
N ASP A 152 20.83 8.29 -2.78
CA ASP A 152 21.72 7.38 -2.06
C ASP A 152 23.18 7.83 -2.13
N TYR A 153 23.66 8.20 -3.32
CA TYR A 153 25.00 8.75 -3.50
C TYR A 153 25.23 10.04 -2.69
N GLN A 154 24.26 10.96 -2.73
CA GLN A 154 24.34 12.23 -1.99
C GLN A 154 24.34 12.00 -0.48
N MET A 155 23.49 11.08 0.01
CA MET A 155 23.44 10.71 1.41
C MET A 155 24.78 10.12 1.87
N ALA A 156 25.34 9.15 1.13
CA ALA A 156 26.62 8.54 1.45
C ALA A 156 27.78 9.55 1.46
N GLU A 157 27.79 10.50 0.52
CA GLU A 157 28.82 11.55 0.48
C GLU A 157 28.73 12.49 1.69
N ILE A 158 27.52 12.89 2.10
CA ILE A 158 27.32 13.76 3.28
C ILE A 158 27.61 13.01 4.58
N GLU A 159 27.19 11.75 4.70
CA GLU A 159 27.49 10.92 5.88
C GLU A 159 28.99 10.71 6.06
N ALA A 160 29.73 10.45 4.97
CA ALA A 160 31.18 10.28 5.00
C ALA A 160 31.91 11.54 5.50
N ALA A 161 31.33 12.73 5.27
CA ALA A 161 31.88 13.99 5.76
C ALA A 161 31.69 14.17 7.28
N ASN A 162 30.73 13.47 7.90
CA ASN A 162 30.46 13.49 9.34
C ASN A 162 30.41 14.92 9.91
N LEU A 163 29.57 15.77 9.32
CA LEU A 163 29.45 17.18 9.70
C LEU A 163 28.76 17.35 11.04
N GLN A 164 29.20 18.32 11.84
CA GLN A 164 28.54 18.70 13.09
C GLN A 164 28.00 20.13 13.02
N SER A 165 26.81 20.36 13.58
CA SER A 165 26.20 21.70 13.60
C SER A 165 27.12 22.73 14.28
N GLY A 166 27.31 23.87 13.61
CA GLY A 166 28.22 24.95 14.05
C GLY A 166 29.72 24.65 13.95
N GLU A 167 30.13 23.51 13.41
CA GLU A 167 31.55 23.11 13.30
C GLU A 167 32.37 24.07 12.45
N ASP A 168 31.83 24.50 11.30
CA ASP A 168 32.46 25.45 10.38
C ASP A 168 32.81 26.78 11.07
N THR A 169 31.87 27.35 11.80
CA THR A 169 32.06 28.62 12.51
C THR A 169 33.12 28.50 13.61
N SER A 170 33.10 27.39 14.37
CA SER A 170 34.06 27.12 15.44
C SER A 170 35.48 26.95 14.88
N LEU A 171 35.64 26.16 13.82
CA LEU A 171 36.94 25.91 13.20
C LEU A 171 37.49 27.17 12.53
N GLN A 172 36.65 28.00 11.91
CA GLN A 172 37.09 29.25 11.31
C GLN A 172 37.63 30.22 12.37
N GLN A 173 36.96 30.34 13.52
CA GLN A 173 37.44 31.17 14.64
C GLN A 173 38.77 30.65 15.21
N GLN A 174 38.92 29.33 15.32
CA GLN A 174 40.17 28.72 15.77
C GLN A 174 41.31 28.96 14.76
N ARG A 175 41.03 28.82 13.46
CA ARG A 175 41.98 29.10 12.37
C ARG A 175 42.46 30.55 12.41
N GLU A 176 41.55 31.52 12.55
CA GLU A 176 41.92 32.94 12.63
C GLU A 176 42.86 33.22 13.81
N ARG A 177 42.58 32.63 14.99
CA ARG A 177 43.45 32.77 16.17
C ARG A 177 44.85 32.20 15.91
N LEU A 178 44.93 31.00 15.35
CA LEU A 178 46.20 30.35 15.03
C LEU A 178 46.97 31.08 13.93
N MET A 179 46.28 31.66 12.94
CA MET A 179 46.91 32.47 11.90
C MET A 179 47.54 33.74 12.46
N ASN A 180 46.88 34.40 13.41
CA ASN A 180 47.45 35.54 14.10
C ASN A 180 48.68 35.15 14.91
N HIS A 181 48.66 34.00 15.60
CA HIS A 181 49.82 33.49 16.33
C HIS A 181 50.99 33.18 15.38
N LYS A 182 50.70 32.54 14.23
CA LYS A 182 51.71 32.29 13.20
C LYS A 182 52.33 33.58 12.70
N LEU A 183 51.51 34.58 12.36
CA LEU A 183 52.00 35.88 11.89
C LEU A 183 52.93 36.53 12.92
N ILE A 184 52.56 36.49 14.21
CA ILE A 184 53.39 37.01 15.30
C ILE A 184 54.72 36.24 15.37
N ALA A 185 54.68 34.91 15.38
CA ALA A 185 55.86 34.06 15.45
C ALA A 185 56.82 34.29 14.26
N ASP A 186 56.29 34.28 13.03
CA ASP A 186 57.05 34.52 11.81
C ASP A 186 57.67 35.93 11.82
N THR A 187 56.92 36.95 12.27
CA THR A 187 57.41 38.34 12.34
C THR A 187 58.52 38.51 13.38
N LEU A 188 58.36 37.91 14.57
CA LEU A 188 59.37 37.95 15.62
C LEU A 188 60.65 37.21 15.18
N ALA A 189 60.51 36.02 14.60
CA ALA A 189 61.64 35.23 14.10
C ALA A 189 62.39 35.99 12.99
N ASN A 190 61.67 36.61 12.04
CA ASN A 190 62.28 37.41 10.99
C ASN A 190 63.02 38.64 11.55
N ALA A 191 62.44 39.34 12.52
CA ALA A 191 63.07 40.49 13.17
C ALA A 191 64.35 40.07 13.92
N TYR A 192 64.31 38.94 14.63
CA TYR A 192 65.47 38.39 15.33
C TYR A 192 66.60 38.04 14.35
N VAL A 193 66.29 37.29 13.28
CA VAL A 193 67.29 36.91 12.24
C VAL A 193 67.88 38.14 11.54
N MET A 194 67.14 39.24 11.36
CA MET A 194 67.72 40.46 10.78
C MET A 194 68.70 41.19 11.72
N LEU A 195 68.48 41.10 13.03
CA LEU A 195 69.34 41.72 14.02
C LEU A 195 70.55 40.85 14.35
N ASP A 196 70.34 39.53 14.47
CA ASP A 196 71.35 38.56 14.86
C ASP A 196 71.20 37.24 14.11
N ASN A 197 72.11 37.02 13.16
CA ASN A 197 72.19 35.82 12.34
C ASN A 197 73.66 35.48 12.06
N GLU A 198 73.97 34.21 11.90
CA GLU A 198 75.34 33.70 11.74
C GLU A 198 76.04 34.25 10.49
N ASP A 199 75.29 34.46 9.39
CA ASP A 199 75.85 34.94 8.12
C ASP A 199 75.94 36.47 8.02
N PHE A 200 74.93 37.19 8.53
CA PHE A 200 74.85 38.65 8.46
C PHE A 200 74.06 39.21 9.65
N SER A 201 74.77 39.64 10.70
CA SER A 201 74.20 40.22 11.92
C SER A 201 74.34 41.74 11.90
N SER A 202 73.21 42.45 11.84
CA SER A 202 73.19 43.92 11.94
C SER A 202 73.82 44.40 13.24
N LEU A 203 73.56 43.67 14.34
CA LEU A 203 74.13 43.97 15.65
C LEU A 203 75.65 43.77 15.66
N SER A 204 76.16 42.72 15.01
CA SER A 204 77.61 42.49 14.87
C SER A 204 78.30 43.57 14.04
N ASN A 205 77.68 44.01 12.94
CA ASN A 205 78.21 45.11 12.12
C ASN A 205 78.27 46.43 12.90
N ILE A 206 77.24 46.72 13.72
CA ILE A 206 77.22 47.89 14.60
C ILE A 206 78.31 47.77 15.68
N ARG A 207 78.50 46.58 16.27
CA ARG A 207 79.57 46.32 17.25
C ARG A 207 80.95 46.58 16.65
N SER A 208 81.21 46.13 15.42
CA SER A 208 82.46 46.39 14.72
C SER A 208 82.68 47.88 14.47
N ALA A 209 81.67 48.59 13.97
CA ALA A 209 81.76 50.04 13.76
C ALA A 209 81.97 50.81 15.08
N MET A 210 81.34 50.38 16.16
CA MET A 210 81.55 50.92 17.51
C MET A 210 82.99 50.74 17.96
N ASN A 211 83.54 49.53 17.84
CA ASN A 211 84.93 49.24 18.21
C ASN A 211 85.92 50.09 17.40
N ASP A 212 85.70 50.23 16.09
CA ASP A 212 86.57 51.04 15.22
C ASP A 212 86.53 52.53 15.61
N LEU A 213 85.35 53.08 15.88
CA LEU A 213 85.19 54.48 16.29
C LEU A 213 85.80 54.77 17.68
N GLN A 214 85.71 53.81 18.61
CA GLN A 214 86.38 53.92 19.93
C GLN A 214 87.90 54.03 19.80
N THR A 215 88.52 53.44 18.77
CA THR A 215 89.97 53.57 18.58
C THR A 215 90.42 54.98 18.23
N ILE A 216 89.50 55.83 17.74
CA ILE A 216 89.79 57.20 17.32
C ILE A 216 89.15 58.29 18.20
N GLU A 217 88.46 57.93 19.28
CA GLU A 217 87.68 58.87 20.09
C GLU A 217 88.52 59.94 20.81
N GLU A 218 89.80 59.66 21.06
CA GLU A 218 90.71 60.60 21.75
C GLU A 218 91.29 61.67 20.82
N TYR A 219 91.17 61.51 19.50
CA TYR A 219 91.78 62.43 18.54
C TYR A 219 90.95 63.70 18.30
N ASP A 220 89.62 63.63 18.42
CA ASP A 220 88.71 64.77 18.23
C ASP A 220 87.40 64.60 19.01
N THR A 221 86.83 65.72 19.48
CA THR A 221 85.53 65.76 20.16
C THR A 221 84.38 65.22 19.32
N ASP A 222 84.39 65.44 18.00
CA ASP A 222 83.35 64.95 17.09
C ASP A 222 83.33 63.42 17.06
N TYR A 223 84.51 62.78 17.04
CA TYR A 223 84.61 61.31 17.05
C TYR A 223 84.14 60.72 18.37
N LYS A 224 84.44 61.39 19.49
CA LYS A 224 83.97 60.98 20.82
C LYS A 224 82.44 61.02 20.93
N GLU A 225 81.81 62.05 20.38
CA GLU A 225 80.34 62.17 20.39
C GLU A 225 79.68 61.08 19.52
N ILE A 226 80.24 60.80 18.34
CA ILE A 226 79.76 59.74 17.44
C ILE A 226 79.96 58.35 18.07
N ALA A 227 81.13 58.07 18.66
CA ALA A 227 81.44 56.80 19.33
C ALA A 227 80.49 56.56 20.52
N GLY A 228 80.25 57.59 21.34
CA GLY A 228 79.28 57.52 22.44
C GLY A 228 77.86 57.21 21.95
N SER A 229 77.37 57.95 20.95
CA SER A 229 76.03 57.76 20.37
C SER A 229 75.84 56.37 19.76
N LEU A 230 76.88 55.83 19.09
CA LEU A 230 76.83 54.49 18.51
C LEU A 230 76.88 53.40 19.59
N GLY A 231 77.65 53.60 20.66
CA GLY A 231 77.71 52.69 21.80
C GLY A 231 76.38 52.58 22.54
N GLU A 232 75.72 53.72 22.81
CA GLU A 232 74.37 53.73 23.39
C GLU A 232 73.37 52.98 22.49
N SER A 233 73.43 53.23 21.17
CA SER A 233 72.57 52.56 20.20
C SER A 233 72.81 51.04 20.15
N TYR A 234 74.07 50.59 20.25
CA TYR A 234 74.44 49.18 20.29
C TYR A 234 73.78 48.46 21.47
N TYR A 235 73.93 48.97 22.70
CA TYR A 235 73.38 48.31 23.89
C TYR A 235 71.84 48.29 23.88
N ILE A 236 71.19 49.32 23.33
CA ILE A 236 69.74 49.34 23.13
C ILE A 236 69.31 48.22 22.17
N LEU A 237 70.01 48.07 21.03
CA LEU A 237 69.70 47.02 20.06
C LEU A 237 70.00 45.61 20.60
N GLU A 238 71.05 45.45 21.40
CA GLU A 238 71.40 44.18 22.05
C GLU A 238 70.30 43.74 23.04
N ASP A 239 69.79 44.66 23.88
CA ASP A 239 68.68 44.37 24.78
C ASP A 239 67.41 43.98 24.01
N VAL A 240 67.05 44.73 22.96
CA VAL A 240 65.90 44.41 22.11
C VAL A 240 66.05 43.03 21.45
N THR A 241 67.25 42.72 20.93
CA THR A 241 67.54 41.42 20.30
C THR A 241 67.40 40.27 21.30
N LYS A 242 67.94 40.43 22.51
CA LYS A 242 67.80 39.43 23.57
C LYS A 242 66.34 39.21 23.96
N ARG A 243 65.58 40.30 24.13
CA ARG A 243 64.14 40.23 24.43
C ARG A 243 63.34 39.58 23.31
N LEU A 244 63.72 39.78 22.04
CA LEU A 244 63.11 39.05 20.91
C LEU A 244 63.37 37.55 21.00
N GLY A 245 64.60 37.14 21.33
CA GLY A 245 64.94 35.74 21.58
C GLY A 245 64.09 35.11 22.69
N ASP A 246 64.01 35.78 23.84
CA ASP A 246 63.18 35.31 24.97
C ASP A 246 61.69 35.17 24.59
N LEU A 247 61.17 36.07 23.75
CA LEU A 247 59.79 36.02 23.26
C LEU A 247 59.57 34.86 22.27
N ILE A 248 60.54 34.58 21.41
CA ILE A 248 60.49 33.45 20.45
C ILE A 248 60.53 32.13 21.21
N ASP A 249 61.41 31.99 22.20
CA ASP A 249 61.50 30.77 23.02
C ASP A 249 60.22 30.50 23.82
N GLY A 250 59.47 31.55 24.16
CA GLY A 250 58.18 31.47 24.85
C GLY A 250 56.96 31.23 23.94
N LEU A 251 57.11 31.23 22.61
CA LEU A 251 56.00 31.03 21.67
C LEU A 251 55.66 29.54 21.52
N ASP A 252 54.53 29.13 22.09
CA ASP A 252 53.94 27.80 21.88
C ASP A 252 52.97 27.83 20.67
N PHE A 253 53.52 27.68 19.47
CA PHE A 253 52.74 27.59 18.23
C PHE A 253 52.63 26.14 17.73
N ASP A 254 51.41 25.58 17.77
CA ASP A 254 51.13 24.26 17.22
C ASP A 254 50.77 24.34 15.72
N ALA A 255 51.80 24.25 14.87
CA ALA A 255 51.65 24.16 13.41
C ALA A 255 50.83 22.93 12.96
N GLY A 256 50.88 21.84 13.73
CA GLY A 256 50.17 20.60 13.42
C GLY A 256 48.66 20.76 13.58
N LEU A 257 48.22 21.48 14.61
CA LEU A 257 46.82 21.81 14.84
C LEU A 257 46.25 22.68 13.72
N LEU A 258 46.99 23.71 13.29
CA LEU A 258 46.55 24.57 12.17
C LEU A 258 46.32 23.76 10.90
N ASN A 259 47.26 22.89 10.51
CA ASN A 259 47.13 22.06 9.31
C ASN A 259 45.92 21.10 9.39
N ARG A 260 45.62 20.54 10.58
CA ARG A 260 44.44 19.68 10.78
C ARG A 260 43.13 20.46 10.63
N ILE A 261 43.09 21.69 11.18
CA ILE A 261 41.93 22.58 11.06
C ILE A 261 41.71 22.97 9.59
N GLU A 262 42.76 23.33 8.86
CA GLU A 262 42.67 23.66 7.43
C GLU A 262 42.19 22.46 6.61
N ALA A 263 42.75 21.27 6.81
CA ALA A 263 42.31 20.07 6.13
C ALA A 263 40.83 19.72 6.42
N ARG A 264 40.37 19.93 7.67
CA ARG A 264 38.97 19.71 8.04
C ARG A 264 38.05 20.75 7.38
N LEU A 265 38.46 22.02 7.38
CA LEU A 265 37.72 23.09 6.70
C LEU A 265 37.62 22.85 5.19
N ASP A 266 38.64 22.30 4.54
CA ASP A 266 38.59 21.95 3.11
C ASP A 266 37.52 20.89 2.79
N VAL A 267 37.41 19.86 3.64
CA VAL A 267 36.36 18.85 3.53
C VAL A 267 34.98 19.49 3.70
N ILE A 268 34.82 20.31 4.75
CA ILE A 268 33.57 21.03 5.02
C ILE A 268 33.19 21.91 3.83
N ASN A 269 34.11 22.74 3.33
CA ASN A 269 33.89 23.66 2.21
C ASN A 269 33.52 22.93 0.92
N THR A 270 34.10 21.75 0.68
CA THR A 270 33.78 20.92 -0.49
C THR A 270 32.33 20.44 -0.43
N ILE A 271 31.88 20.01 0.74
CA ILE A 271 30.53 19.46 0.95
C ILE A 271 29.49 20.58 1.00
N THR A 272 29.75 21.67 1.73
CA THR A 272 28.86 22.83 1.76
C THR A 272 28.66 23.36 0.36
N ARG A 273 29.72 23.64 -0.42
CA ARG A 273 29.59 24.11 -1.81
C ARG A 273 28.70 23.24 -2.71
N LYS A 274 28.62 21.93 -2.48
CA LYS A 274 27.76 21.01 -3.25
C LYS A 274 26.30 21.01 -2.80
N TYR A 275 26.05 21.13 -1.50
CA TYR A 275 24.76 20.81 -0.89
C TYR A 275 24.12 21.93 -0.06
N GLY A 276 24.78 23.08 0.10
CA GLY A 276 24.31 24.20 0.92
C GLY A 276 25.24 25.41 0.93
N GLY A 277 24.95 26.38 1.81
CA GLY A 277 25.87 27.50 2.08
C GLY A 277 26.70 27.25 3.33
N SER A 278 26.08 26.66 4.34
CA SER A 278 26.66 26.36 5.66
C SER A 278 26.51 24.88 6.02
N VAL A 279 27.18 24.45 7.10
CA VAL A 279 27.02 23.07 7.62
C VAL A 279 25.58 22.77 8.00
N ASP A 280 24.88 23.72 8.63
CA ASP A 280 23.49 23.53 9.05
C ASP A 280 22.53 23.40 7.86
N ASP A 281 22.81 24.10 6.75
CA ASP A 281 22.07 23.94 5.50
C ASP A 281 22.24 22.52 4.94
N VAL A 282 23.47 21.99 4.94
CA VAL A 282 23.75 20.63 4.47
C VAL A 282 23.05 19.59 5.34
N LEU A 283 23.07 19.75 6.67
CA LEU A 283 22.37 18.84 7.58
C LEU A 283 20.84 18.88 7.38
N THR A 284 20.30 20.08 7.12
CA THR A 284 18.88 20.24 6.77
C THR A 284 18.56 19.57 5.43
N TYR A 285 19.41 19.77 4.43
CA TYR A 285 19.30 19.12 3.13
C TYR A 285 19.34 17.59 3.28
N PHE A 286 20.29 17.06 4.06
CA PHE A 286 20.43 15.65 4.38
C PHE A 286 19.14 15.06 4.99
N GLY A 287 18.54 15.77 5.96
CA GLY A 287 17.26 15.37 6.54
C GLY A 287 16.10 15.34 5.53
N ASN A 288 16.08 16.27 4.57
CA ASN A 288 15.06 16.32 3.53
C ASN A 288 15.22 15.19 2.50
N ILE A 289 16.43 14.97 2.01
CA ILE A 289 16.69 13.88 1.05
C ILE A 289 16.50 12.50 1.68
N SER A 290 16.79 12.34 2.97
CA SER A 290 16.56 11.08 3.69
C SER A 290 15.06 10.74 3.79
N LYS A 291 14.21 11.76 4.00
CA LYS A 291 12.75 11.61 3.98
C LYS A 291 12.25 11.29 2.58
N GLU A 292 12.75 12.00 1.57
CA GLU A 292 12.41 11.75 0.17
C GLU A 292 12.79 10.33 -0.25
N TYR A 293 14.01 9.90 0.07
CA TYR A 293 14.50 8.56 -0.19
C TYR A 293 13.57 7.52 0.44
N SER A 294 13.24 7.67 1.72
CA SER A 294 12.35 6.75 2.44
C SER A 294 10.94 6.68 1.85
N LEU A 295 10.41 7.80 1.35
CA LEU A 295 9.12 7.84 0.66
C LEU A 295 9.17 7.12 -0.70
N LEU A 296 10.26 7.29 -1.45
CA LEU A 296 10.45 6.65 -2.76
C LEU A 296 10.70 5.14 -2.62
N THR A 297 11.45 4.71 -1.60
CA THR A 297 11.76 3.30 -1.36
C THR A 297 10.68 2.57 -0.57
N GLY A 298 9.70 3.29 0.00
CA GLY A 298 8.60 2.69 0.77
C GLY A 298 9.11 2.01 2.04
N SER A 299 9.56 2.83 3.00
CA SER A 299 10.12 2.38 4.27
C SER A 299 9.04 2.14 5.33
N ASP A 300 8.48 0.94 5.37
CA ASP A 300 7.83 0.38 6.58
C ASP A 300 8.14 -1.12 6.76
N LEU A 301 8.47 -1.84 5.69
CA LEU A 301 8.99 -3.22 5.71
C LEU A 301 10.09 -3.38 4.64
N PRO A 302 11.20 -4.09 4.92
CA PRO A 302 12.18 -4.46 3.90
C PRO A 302 11.48 -5.15 2.72
N SER A 303 11.82 -4.76 1.48
CA SER A 303 11.21 -5.36 0.27
C SER A 303 11.32 -6.89 0.27
N ASP A 304 12.44 -7.40 0.76
CA ASP A 304 12.72 -8.82 0.91
C ASP A 304 11.75 -9.55 1.85
N ASP A 305 11.25 -8.89 2.89
CA ASP A 305 10.34 -9.51 3.86
C ASP A 305 8.93 -9.62 3.28
N MET A 306 8.48 -8.61 2.53
CA MET A 306 7.18 -8.65 1.84
C MET A 306 7.17 -9.70 0.73
N GLU A 307 8.27 -9.88 0.00
CA GLU A 307 8.39 -10.91 -1.04
C GLU A 307 8.43 -12.33 -0.45
N LYS A 308 9.12 -12.52 0.68
CA LYS A 308 9.10 -13.80 1.42
C LYS A 308 7.71 -14.13 1.95
N GLU A 309 7.03 -13.16 2.56
CA GLU A 309 5.66 -13.34 3.05
C GLU A 309 4.70 -13.66 1.88
N LEU A 310 4.85 -12.97 0.75
CA LEU A 310 4.04 -13.23 -0.44
C LEU A 310 4.21 -14.67 -0.94
N LYS A 311 5.44 -15.19 -0.93
CA LYS A 311 5.75 -16.55 -1.36
C LYS A 311 5.21 -17.62 -0.40
N ASP A 312 5.34 -17.42 0.91
CA ASP A 312 4.74 -18.31 1.93
C ASP A 312 3.21 -18.32 1.78
N LEU A 313 2.62 -17.15 1.58
CA LEU A 313 1.18 -17.02 1.44
C LEU A 313 0.67 -17.61 0.13
N GLU A 314 1.44 -17.53 -0.96
CA GLU A 314 1.16 -18.23 -2.22
C GLU A 314 1.15 -19.75 -2.04
N GLN A 315 2.11 -20.31 -1.30
CA GLN A 315 2.13 -21.75 -1.00
C GLN A 315 0.90 -22.19 -0.19
N ARG A 316 0.53 -21.41 0.83
CA ARG A 316 -0.69 -21.68 1.62
C ARG A 316 -1.95 -21.57 0.77
N LEU A 317 -2.00 -20.60 -0.15
CA LEU A 317 -3.13 -20.41 -1.06
C LEU A 317 -3.28 -21.59 -2.03
N ILE A 318 -2.18 -22.15 -2.54
CA ILE A 318 -2.19 -23.36 -3.38
C ILE A 318 -2.80 -24.53 -2.61
N SER A 319 -2.29 -24.83 -1.41
CA SER A 319 -2.78 -25.94 -0.60
C SER A 319 -4.26 -25.78 -0.20
N ALA A 320 -4.69 -24.54 0.10
CA ALA A 320 -6.08 -24.24 0.41
C ALA A 320 -6.99 -24.40 -0.83
N ALA A 321 -6.52 -24.00 -2.01
CA ALA A 321 -7.26 -24.17 -3.26
C ALA A 321 -7.42 -25.64 -3.65
N GLU A 322 -6.37 -26.45 -3.47
CA GLU A 322 -6.42 -27.91 -3.68
C GLU A 322 -7.45 -28.57 -2.74
N SER A 323 -7.43 -28.20 -1.46
CA SER A 323 -8.38 -28.71 -0.46
C SER A 323 -9.83 -28.33 -0.82
N LEU A 324 -10.05 -27.08 -1.24
CA LEU A 324 -11.37 -26.58 -1.67
C LEU A 324 -11.85 -27.30 -2.94
N SER A 325 -10.95 -27.50 -3.92
CA SER A 325 -11.23 -28.24 -5.15
C SER A 325 -11.62 -29.68 -4.86
N GLN A 326 -10.86 -30.39 -4.03
CA GLN A 326 -11.16 -31.77 -3.66
C GLN A 326 -12.56 -31.90 -3.04
N LYS A 327 -12.89 -31.02 -2.08
CA LYS A 327 -14.21 -31.02 -1.45
C LYS A 327 -15.33 -30.66 -2.43
N ARG A 328 -15.10 -29.77 -3.38
CA ARG A 328 -16.07 -29.49 -4.46
C ARG A 328 -16.33 -30.70 -5.35
N HIS A 329 -15.30 -31.48 -5.68
CA HIS A 329 -15.47 -32.70 -6.46
C HIS A 329 -16.32 -33.73 -5.71
N GLU A 330 -16.14 -33.86 -4.39
CA GLU A 330 -17.02 -34.68 -3.53
C GLU A 330 -18.47 -34.16 -3.56
N LEU A 331 -18.69 -32.86 -3.38
CA LEU A 331 -20.02 -32.24 -3.44
C LEU A 331 -20.68 -32.44 -4.81
N ALA A 332 -19.91 -32.35 -5.89
CA ALA A 332 -20.39 -32.53 -7.25
C ALA A 332 -20.91 -33.95 -7.49
N GLN A 333 -20.28 -34.97 -6.89
CA GLN A 333 -20.77 -36.34 -6.97
C GLN A 333 -22.11 -36.51 -6.24
N ILE A 334 -22.26 -35.91 -5.05
CA ILE A 334 -23.50 -35.96 -4.28
C ILE A 334 -24.62 -35.23 -5.04
N LEU A 335 -24.35 -33.99 -5.47
CA LEU A 335 -25.30 -33.19 -6.24
C LEU A 335 -25.74 -33.92 -7.53
N SER A 336 -24.80 -34.52 -8.26
CA SER A 336 -25.11 -35.26 -9.48
C SER A 336 -25.99 -36.48 -9.20
N LYS A 337 -25.80 -37.17 -8.08
CA LYS A 337 -26.63 -38.30 -7.67
C LYS A 337 -28.05 -37.84 -7.32
N ASP A 338 -28.18 -36.76 -6.55
CA ASP A 338 -29.48 -36.26 -6.10
C ASP A 338 -30.30 -35.71 -7.28
N ILE A 339 -29.67 -34.97 -8.19
CA ILE A 339 -30.33 -34.49 -9.43
C ILE A 339 -30.77 -35.66 -10.31
N LYS A 340 -29.94 -36.70 -10.48
CA LYS A 340 -30.31 -37.89 -11.28
C LYS A 340 -31.52 -38.61 -10.68
N GLN A 341 -31.62 -38.69 -9.36
CA GLN A 341 -32.78 -39.26 -8.69
C GLN A 341 -34.05 -38.43 -8.97
N GLU A 342 -33.98 -37.10 -8.86
CA GLU A 342 -35.11 -36.21 -9.17
C GLU A 342 -35.50 -36.28 -10.66
N LEU A 343 -34.53 -36.36 -11.56
CA LEU A 343 -34.79 -36.52 -12.99
C LEU A 343 -35.52 -37.84 -13.29
N LYS A 344 -35.19 -38.91 -12.56
CA LYS A 344 -35.89 -40.19 -12.67
C LYS A 344 -37.38 -40.04 -12.31
N ASP A 345 -37.66 -39.38 -11.20
CA ASP A 345 -39.03 -39.14 -10.71
C ASP A 345 -39.85 -38.24 -11.68
N LEU A 346 -39.16 -37.45 -12.52
CA LEU A 346 -39.73 -36.62 -13.58
C LEU A 346 -39.77 -37.30 -14.97
N TYR A 347 -39.71 -38.64 -15.02
CA TYR A 347 -39.72 -39.45 -16.24
C TYR A 347 -38.54 -39.19 -17.20
N MET A 348 -37.40 -38.74 -16.67
CA MET A 348 -36.15 -38.49 -17.40
C MET A 348 -35.02 -39.43 -16.94
N GLU A 349 -35.33 -40.72 -16.76
CA GLU A 349 -34.39 -41.72 -16.21
C GLU A 349 -33.11 -41.92 -17.05
N LYS A 350 -33.16 -41.52 -18.32
CA LYS A 350 -32.06 -41.63 -19.29
C LYS A 350 -31.14 -40.41 -19.32
N ALA A 351 -31.49 -39.35 -18.60
CA ALA A 351 -30.72 -38.13 -18.56
C ALA A 351 -29.56 -38.26 -17.57
N ASP A 352 -28.36 -37.84 -18.00
CA ASP A 352 -27.14 -37.88 -17.20
C ASP A 352 -26.66 -36.45 -16.91
N PHE A 353 -26.75 -36.03 -15.65
CA PHE A 353 -26.22 -34.76 -15.17
C PHE A 353 -24.75 -34.92 -14.74
N GLN A 354 -23.91 -33.98 -15.16
CA GLN A 354 -22.49 -33.95 -14.86
C GLN A 354 -22.03 -32.54 -14.48
N VAL A 355 -21.13 -32.45 -13.50
CA VAL A 355 -20.45 -31.20 -13.13
C VAL A 355 -19.05 -31.24 -13.73
N VAL A 356 -18.73 -30.27 -14.57
CA VAL A 356 -17.44 -30.17 -15.25
C VAL A 356 -16.60 -29.07 -14.61
N PHE A 357 -15.36 -29.40 -14.27
CA PHE A 357 -14.38 -28.49 -13.69
C PHE A 357 -13.34 -28.12 -14.75
N THR A 358 -13.01 -26.83 -14.86
CA THR A 358 -11.95 -26.33 -15.74
C THR A 358 -10.93 -25.54 -14.93
N PRO A 359 -9.62 -25.84 -15.02
CA PRO A 359 -8.59 -25.07 -14.31
C PRO A 359 -8.61 -23.59 -14.69
N GLY A 360 -8.40 -22.73 -13.71
CA GLY A 360 -8.42 -21.28 -13.86
C GLY A 360 -7.35 -20.57 -13.03
N LYS A 361 -7.31 -19.24 -13.13
CA LYS A 361 -6.47 -18.42 -12.24
C LYS A 361 -7.10 -18.33 -10.86
N PHE A 362 -6.28 -18.09 -9.83
CA PHE A 362 -6.79 -17.79 -8.49
C PHE A 362 -7.78 -16.63 -8.52
N SER A 363 -8.94 -16.88 -7.93
CA SER A 363 -10.02 -15.93 -7.72
C SER A 363 -10.55 -16.08 -6.30
N ARG A 364 -11.42 -15.18 -5.87
CA ARG A 364 -12.10 -15.31 -4.57
C ARG A 364 -12.97 -16.58 -4.46
N GLU A 365 -13.31 -17.20 -5.59
CA GLU A 365 -14.07 -18.46 -5.61
C GLU A 365 -13.17 -19.69 -5.79
N GLY A 366 -11.83 -19.56 -5.88
CA GLY A 366 -10.93 -20.69 -6.13
C GLY A 366 -10.12 -20.53 -7.42
N ASN A 367 -9.43 -21.60 -7.81
CA ASN A 367 -8.63 -21.70 -9.04
C ASN A 367 -9.28 -22.60 -10.11
N GLU A 368 -10.60 -22.76 -10.07
CA GLU A 368 -11.35 -23.57 -11.01
C GLU A 368 -12.66 -22.89 -11.40
N GLN A 369 -13.14 -23.20 -12.60
CA GLN A 369 -14.48 -22.85 -13.06
C GLN A 369 -15.35 -24.10 -13.05
N VAL A 370 -16.59 -23.93 -12.60
CA VAL A 370 -17.58 -25.00 -12.53
C VAL A 370 -18.64 -24.73 -13.59
N ALA A 371 -19.02 -25.77 -14.32
CA ALA A 371 -20.11 -25.71 -15.28
C ALA A 371 -20.96 -26.98 -15.24
N PHE A 372 -22.28 -26.82 -15.31
CA PHE A 372 -23.24 -27.92 -15.34
C PHE A 372 -23.53 -28.38 -16.76
N TYR A 373 -23.43 -29.69 -16.95
CA TYR A 373 -23.60 -30.38 -18.23
C TYR A 373 -24.70 -31.43 -18.10
N ILE A 374 -25.38 -31.70 -19.21
CA ILE A 374 -26.39 -32.75 -19.30
C ILE A 374 -26.31 -33.49 -20.64
N ALA A 375 -26.49 -34.81 -20.58
CA ALA A 375 -26.87 -35.63 -21.73
C ALA A 375 -28.32 -36.08 -21.54
N THR A 376 -29.22 -35.79 -22.49
CA THR A 376 -30.65 -36.12 -22.35
C THR A 376 -30.97 -37.56 -22.72
N ASN A 377 -30.14 -38.18 -23.56
CA ASN A 377 -30.29 -39.57 -24.01
C ASN A 377 -29.01 -40.39 -23.77
N PRO A 378 -29.11 -41.71 -23.59
CA PRO A 378 -27.97 -42.57 -23.38
C PRO A 378 -27.14 -42.64 -24.67
N GLY A 379 -25.84 -42.31 -24.59
CA GLY A 379 -24.94 -42.28 -25.74
C GLY A 379 -24.78 -40.90 -26.41
N GLU A 380 -25.53 -39.88 -26.00
CA GLU A 380 -25.24 -38.49 -26.40
C GLU A 380 -24.11 -37.90 -25.57
N GLU A 381 -23.28 -37.05 -26.19
CA GLU A 381 -22.26 -36.28 -25.49
C GLU A 381 -22.91 -35.23 -24.58
N ALA A 382 -22.46 -35.16 -23.32
CA ALA A 382 -22.95 -34.17 -22.37
C ALA A 382 -22.64 -32.75 -22.87
N LYS A 383 -23.64 -31.88 -22.88
CA LYS A 383 -23.51 -30.48 -23.34
C LYS A 383 -23.74 -29.51 -22.19
N PRO A 384 -23.14 -28.31 -22.24
CA PRO A 384 -23.46 -27.26 -21.29
C PRO A 384 -24.97 -27.01 -21.25
N LEU A 385 -25.51 -26.82 -20.05
CA LEU A 385 -26.95 -26.57 -19.85
C LEU A 385 -27.52 -25.49 -20.80
N VAL A 386 -26.71 -24.46 -21.05
CA VAL A 386 -27.00 -23.31 -21.90
C VAL A 386 -27.34 -23.68 -23.35
N LYS A 387 -26.87 -24.84 -23.82
CA LYS A 387 -26.98 -25.29 -25.22
C LYS A 387 -28.06 -26.35 -25.45
N VAL A 388 -28.87 -26.67 -24.43
CA VAL A 388 -29.94 -27.66 -24.55
C VAL A 388 -31.16 -27.03 -25.22
N ALA A 389 -31.61 -27.62 -26.33
CA ALA A 389 -32.52 -26.99 -27.30
C ALA A 389 -34.03 -27.20 -27.04
N SER A 390 -34.44 -27.99 -26.03
CA SER A 390 -35.85 -28.34 -25.80
C SER A 390 -36.41 -27.67 -24.53
N GLY A 391 -37.33 -26.72 -24.71
CA GLY A 391 -37.91 -25.94 -23.60
C GLY A 391 -38.67 -26.77 -22.56
N GLY A 392 -39.22 -27.94 -22.94
CA GLY A 392 -39.92 -28.84 -22.00
C GLY A 392 -38.99 -29.68 -21.14
N GLU A 393 -37.84 -30.09 -21.69
CA GLU A 393 -36.80 -30.83 -20.95
C GLU A 393 -36.03 -29.91 -20.02
N LEU A 394 -35.76 -28.68 -20.48
CA LEU A 394 -35.11 -27.66 -19.66
C LEU A 394 -35.96 -27.35 -18.41
N SER A 395 -37.28 -27.15 -18.55
CA SER A 395 -38.16 -26.90 -17.40
C SER A 395 -38.16 -28.03 -16.36
N ARG A 396 -38.16 -29.30 -16.81
CA ARG A 396 -38.07 -30.46 -15.91
C ARG A 396 -36.70 -30.55 -15.23
N LEU A 397 -35.63 -30.23 -15.96
CA LEU A 397 -34.28 -30.20 -15.42
C LEU A 397 -34.09 -29.09 -14.39
N MET A 398 -34.62 -27.90 -14.65
CA MET A 398 -34.63 -26.79 -13.69
C MET A 398 -35.36 -27.21 -12.40
N LEU A 399 -36.51 -27.89 -12.54
CA LEU A 399 -37.26 -28.44 -11.41
C LEU A 399 -36.44 -29.48 -10.63
N ALA A 400 -35.80 -30.43 -11.30
CA ALA A 400 -34.95 -31.43 -10.64
C ALA A 400 -33.81 -30.80 -9.86
N ILE A 401 -33.13 -29.82 -10.46
CA ILE A 401 -32.02 -29.10 -9.85
C ILE A 401 -32.52 -28.30 -8.63
N LYS A 402 -33.58 -27.50 -8.77
CA LYS A 402 -34.15 -26.74 -7.65
C LYS A 402 -34.73 -27.64 -6.55
N SER A 403 -35.34 -28.77 -6.88
CA SER A 403 -35.86 -29.72 -5.88
C SER A 403 -34.72 -30.34 -5.06
N ALA A 404 -33.62 -30.71 -5.73
CA ALA A 404 -32.41 -31.16 -5.06
C ALA A 404 -31.83 -30.11 -4.10
N PHE A 405 -31.85 -28.82 -4.49
CA PHE A 405 -31.43 -27.72 -3.61
C PHE A 405 -32.43 -27.42 -2.48
N SER A 406 -33.73 -27.40 -2.76
CA SER A 406 -34.79 -27.04 -1.80
C SER A 406 -34.96 -28.06 -0.68
N ARG A 407 -34.64 -29.35 -0.91
CA ARG A 407 -34.62 -30.38 0.14
C ARG A 407 -33.66 -30.06 1.29
N ARG A 408 -32.65 -29.22 1.05
CA ARG A 408 -31.70 -28.77 2.08
C ARG A 408 -32.01 -27.40 2.67
N ASP A 409 -32.85 -26.60 1.99
CA ASP A 409 -33.08 -25.18 2.29
C ASP A 409 -34.37 -24.89 3.09
N ASP A 410 -35.07 -25.91 3.61
CA ASP A 410 -36.25 -25.76 4.47
C ASP A 410 -37.36 -24.83 3.90
N LYS A 411 -37.51 -24.76 2.57
CA LYS A 411 -38.57 -23.95 1.91
C LYS A 411 -39.82 -24.76 1.61
N THR A 412 -40.99 -24.16 1.87
CA THR A 412 -42.28 -24.86 2.05
C THR A 412 -43.14 -25.02 0.80
N SER A 413 -42.96 -24.26 -0.29
CA SER A 413 -43.79 -24.40 -1.50
C SER A 413 -43.15 -23.81 -2.78
N ILE A 414 -43.20 -24.56 -3.88
CA ILE A 414 -42.63 -24.22 -5.20
C ILE A 414 -43.76 -24.30 -6.25
N VAL A 415 -44.03 -23.24 -7.01
CA VAL A 415 -45.11 -23.19 -8.02
C VAL A 415 -44.53 -22.82 -9.40
N PHE A 416 -44.83 -23.65 -10.42
CA PHE A 416 -44.41 -23.49 -11.82
C PHE A 416 -45.52 -22.95 -12.72
#